data_AF-A0A2H0YSY2-F1
#
_entry.id   AF-A0A2H0YSY2-F1
#
_cell.length_a   1.000
_cell.length_b   1.000
_cell.length_c   1.000
_cell.angle_alpha   90.00
_cell.angle_beta   90.00
_cell.angle_gamma   90.00
#
_symmetry.space_group_name_H-M   'P 1'
#
loop_
_entity.id
_entity.type
_entity.pdbx_description
1 polymer ?
#
loop_
_entity_poly.entity_id
_entity_poly.type
_entity_poly.pdbx_seq_one_letter_code
_entity_poly.pdbx_strand_id
1 'polypeptide(L)' 'MLPGSLEAAITLAESSSFLWKALGPHILDALLNNKRHEWETYRTHVSEWEIKEQMALV' A
#
# COMPACT_ATOMS: atom_id res chain seq x y z
N MET A 1 0.90 5.76 -16.75
CA MET A 1 0.13 6.31 -15.61
C MET A 1 0.76 5.78 -14.32
N LEU A 2 0.68 6.53 -13.22
CA LEU A 2 1.20 6.08 -11.93
C LEU A 2 0.19 5.17 -11.22
N PRO A 3 0.64 4.33 -10.26
CA PRO A 3 -0.26 3.52 -9.44
C PRO A 3 -1.27 4.40 -8.68
N GLY A 4 -2.54 4.00 -8.68
CA GLY A 4 -3.62 4.74 -8.00
C GLY A 4 -3.84 4.32 -6.54
N SER A 5 -3.10 3.32 -6.05
CA SER A 5 -3.20 2.81 -4.69
C SER A 5 -1.84 2.34 -4.18
N LEU A 6 -1.70 2.22 -2.86
CA LEU A 6 -0.50 1.67 -2.23
C LEU A 6 -0.25 0.22 -2.66
N GLU A 7 -1.29 -0.60 -2.74
CA GLU A 7 -1.21 -1.98 -3.24
C GLU A 7 -0.60 -2.06 -4.64
N ALA A 8 -1.12 -1.26 -5.58
CA ALA A 8 -0.61 -1.23 -6.94
C ALA A 8 0.85 -0.72 -7.00
N ALA A 9 1.23 0.20 -6.12
CA ALA A 9 2.60 0.67 -6.01
C ALA A 9 3.55 -0.41 -5.47
N ILE A 10 3.12 -1.20 -4.48
CA ILE A 10 3.87 -2.34 -3.95
C ILE A 10 4.11 -3.38 -5.06
N THR A 11 3.07 -3.78 -5.79
CA THR A 11 3.18 -4.73 -6.90
C THR A 11 4.11 -4.23 -8.01
N LEU A 12 4.04 -2.94 -8.36
CA LEU A 12 4.95 -2.36 -9.34
C LEU A 12 6.40 -2.34 -8.81
N ALA A 13 6.59 -2.05 -7.53
CA ALA A 13 7.91 -1.98 -6.92
C ALA A 13 8.61 -3.35 -6.85
N GLU A 14 7.86 -4.44 -6.59
CA GLU A 14 8.37 -5.81 -6.56
C GLU A 14 9.07 -6.22 -7.87
N SER A 15 8.52 -5.81 -9.01
CA SER A 15 9.05 -6.13 -10.35
C SER A 15 10.09 -5.12 -10.87
N SER A 16 10.40 -4.07 -10.10
CA SER A 16 11.28 -2.99 -10.55
C SER A 16 12.76 -3.32 -10.38
N SER A 17 13.41 -3.70 -11.48
CA SER A 17 14.86 -3.94 -11.50
C SER A 17 15.70 -2.73 -11.06
N PHE A 18 15.19 -1.51 -11.30
CA PHE A 18 15.81 -0.28 -10.82
C PHE A 18 15.82 -0.20 -9.29
N LEU A 19 14.69 -0.50 -8.63
CA LEU A 19 14.60 -0.47 -7.17
C LEU A 19 15.48 -1.54 -6.53
N TRP A 20 15.51 -2.74 -7.11
CA TRP A 20 16.43 -3.80 -6.66
C TRP A 20 17.89 -3.35 -6.72
N LYS A 21 18.29 -2.65 -7.78
CA LYS A 21 19.66 -2.13 -7.93
C LYS A 21 19.96 -0.96 -7.00
N ALA A 22 18.99 -0.07 -6.77
CA ALA A 22 19.18 1.15 -6.00
C ALA A 22 19.19 0.90 -4.48
N LEU A 23 18.29 0.02 -4.01
CA LEU A 23 18.11 -0.24 -2.57
C LEU A 23 18.80 -1.52 -2.11
N GLY A 24 19.00 -2.47 -3.02
CA GLY A 24 19.48 -3.80 -2.68
C GLY A 24 18.38 -4.70 -2.10
N PRO A 25 18.63 -6.02 -2.08
CA PRO A 25 17.61 -7.02 -1.79
C PRO A 25 17.03 -6.89 -0.37
N HIS A 26 17.89 -6.79 0.64
CA HIS A 26 17.46 -6.76 2.04
C HIS A 26 16.59 -5.53 2.38
N ILE A 27 16.96 -4.35 1.87
CA ILE A 27 16.24 -3.11 2.15
C ILE A 27 14.92 -3.06 1.39
N LEU A 28 14.91 -3.49 0.12
CA LEU A 28 13.68 -3.52 -0.66
C LEU A 28 12.67 -4.52 -0.08
N ASP A 29 13.12 -5.71 0.33
CA ASP A 29 12.24 -6.71 0.96
C ASP A 29 11.64 -6.19 2.27
N ALA A 30 12.46 -5.58 3.14
CA ALA A 30 11.99 -4.98 4.39
C ALA A 30 10.98 -3.85 4.14
N LEU A 31 11.24 -2.99 3.17
CA LEU A 31 10.34 -1.90 2.77
C LEU A 31 8.99 -2.45 2.28
N LEU A 32 9.02 -3.42 1.35
CA LEU A 32 7.80 -4.01 0.78
C LEU A 32 6.99 -4.74 1.84
N ASN A 33 7.63 -5.47 2.76
CA ASN A 33 6.95 -6.13 3.87
C ASN A 33 6.24 -5.13 4.79
N ASN A 34 6.93 -4.04 5.17
CA ASN A 34 6.34 -2.99 5.98
C ASN A 34 5.15 -2.33 5.27
N LYS A 35 5.28 -2.06 3.97
CA LYS A 35 4.21 -1.43 3.18
C LYS A 35 3.01 -2.35 2.96
N ARG A 36 3.20 -3.67 2.85
CA ARG A 36 2.09 -4.63 2.86
C ARG A 36 1.34 -4.60 4.19
N HIS A 37 2.05 -4.58 5.31
CA HIS A 37 1.40 -4.48 6.62
C HIS A 37 0.62 -3.17 6.81
N GLU A 38 1.18 -2.05 6.35
CA GLU A 38 0.48 -0.75 6.31
C GLU A 38 -0.80 -0.84 5.48
N TRP A 39 -0.75 -1.45 4.29
CA TRP A 39 -1.92 -1.62 3.44
C TRP A 39 -3.01 -2.48 4.07
N GLU A 40 -2.65 -3.62 4.66
CA GLU A 40 -3.59 -4.49 5.36
C GLU A 40 -4.29 -3.77 6.53
N THR A 41 -3.53 -2.97 7.27
CA THR A 41 -4.07 -2.17 8.38
C THR A 41 -5.02 -1.09 7.86
N TYR A 42 -4.64 -0.39 6.78
CA TYR A 42 -5.46 0.66 6.19
C TYR A 42 -6.77 0.12 5.62
N ARG A 43 -6.73 -0.96 4.83
CA ARG A 43 -7.91 -1.48 4.12
C ARG A 43 -8.94 -2.13 5.05
N THR A 44 -8.53 -2.50 6.26
CA THR A 44 -9.41 -3.09 7.29
C THR A 44 -9.89 -2.06 8.30
N HIS A 45 -9.36 -0.83 8.25
CA HIS A 45 -9.77 0.26 9.10
C HIS A 45 -11.06 0.91 8.57
N VAL A 46 -12.08 1.01 9.42
CA VAL A 46 -13.28 1.79 9.13
C VAL A 46 -13.03 3.23 9.55
N SER A 47 -12.93 4.11 8.56
CA SER A 47 -12.69 5.54 8.74
C SER A 47 -13.94 6.28 9.21
N GLU A 48 -13.75 7.41 9.88
CA GLU A 48 -14.86 8.30 10.28
C GLU A 48 -15.69 8.78 9.09
N TRP A 49 -15.04 8.96 7.92
CA TRP A 49 -15.73 9.30 6.68
C TRP A 49 -16.70 8.18 6.27
N GLU A 50 -16.25 6.92 6.29
CA GLU A 50 -17.11 5.76 5.98
C GLU A 50 -18.28 5.65 6.96
N ILE A 51 -18.04 5.88 8.27
CA ILE A 51 -19.12 5.88 9.28
C ILE A 51 -20.16 6.95 8.95
N LYS A 52 -19.71 8.17 8.67
CA LYS A 52 -20.59 9.31 8.37
C LYS A 52 -21.41 9.09 7.09
N GLU A 53 -20.77 8.57 6.05
CA GLU A 53 -21.43 8.29 4.78
C GLU A 53 -22.49 7.18 4.92
N GLN A 54 -22.16 6.10 5.64
CA GLN A 54 -23.12 5.02 5.92
C GLN A 54 -24.30 5.49 6.77
N MET A 55 -24.08 6.36 7.76
CA MET A 55 -25.15 6.90 8.61
C MET A 55 -26.06 7.91 7.88
N ALA A 56 -25.60 8.54 6.80
CA ALA A 56 -26.42 9.43 5.96
C ALA A 56 -27.38 8.66 5.03
N LEU A 57 -27.18 7.35 4.87
CA LEU A 57 -28.01 6.48 4.03
C LEU A 57 -29.22 5.88 4.78
N VAL A 58 -29.39 6.17 6.08
CA VAL A 58 -30.48 5.64 6.93
C VAL A 58 -31.43 6.73 7.39
#